data_AF-A0A3D6BR09-F1
#
_entry.id   AF-A0A3D6BR09-F1
#
_cell.length_a   1.000
_cell.length_b   1.000
_cell.length_c   1.000
_cell.angle_alpha   90.00
_cell.angle_beta   90.00
_cell.angle_gamma   90.00
#
_symmetry.space_group_name_H-M   'P 1'
#
loop_
_entity.id
_entity.type
_entity.pdbx_description
1 polymer ?
#
loop_
_entity_poly.entity_id
_entity_poly.type
_entity_poly.pdbx_seq_one_letter_code
_entity_poly.pdbx_strand_id
1 'polypeptide(L)' 'MNIEELRKYCISKKGVTEDFPFDIDTLVFKVLGKMFVLVGLKKWEAGEKAINLKCDPEYAQELRAEYSS' A
#
# COMPACT_ATOMS: atom_id res chain seq x y z
N MET A 1 -9.47 -9.18 1.71
CA MET A 1 -9.42 -7.70 1.71
C MET A 1 -9.62 -7.19 0.29
N ASN A 2 -10.55 -6.27 0.07
CA ASN A 2 -10.72 -5.53 -1.18
C ASN A 2 -10.11 -4.11 -1.07
N ILE A 3 -10.13 -3.34 -2.17
CA ILE A 3 -9.49 -2.01 -2.21
C ILE A 3 -10.16 -0.99 -1.27
N GLU A 4 -11.49 -1.05 -1.14
CA GLU A 4 -12.24 -0.16 -0.26
C GLU A 4 -11.99 -0.49 1.22
N GLU A 5 -11.87 -1.76 1.56
CA GLU A 5 -11.49 -2.21 2.90
C GLU A 5 -10.08 -1.74 3.25
N LEU A 6 -9.12 -1.87 2.33
CA LEU A 6 -7.76 -1.37 2.50
C LEU A 6 -7.77 0.15 2.71
N ARG A 7 -8.48 0.89 1.86
CA ARG A 7 -8.60 2.34 1.95
C ARG A 7 -9.19 2.78 3.29
N LYS A 8 -10.32 2.19 3.70
CA LYS A 8 -10.94 2.45 5.00
C LYS A 8 -9.99 2.13 6.16
N TYR A 9 -9.25 1.03 6.07
CA TYR A 9 -8.27 0.66 7.08
C TYR A 9 -7.14 1.71 7.19
N CYS A 10 -6.57 2.15 6.06
CA CYS A 10 -5.50 3.14 6.04
C CYS A 10 -5.97 4.51 6.57
N ILE A 11 -7.12 5.01 6.11
CA ILE A 11 -7.67 6.32 6.51
C ILE A 11 -8.10 6.32 7.98
N SER A 12 -8.46 5.16 8.56
CA SER A 12 -8.78 5.06 9.99
C SER A 12 -7.60 5.42 10.91
N LYS A 13 -6.36 5.43 10.40
CA LYS A 13 -5.17 5.78 11.18
C LYS A 13 -5.03 7.29 11.29
N LYS A 14 -4.68 7.78 12.48
CA LYS A 14 -4.56 9.21 12.77
C LYS A 14 -3.53 9.89 11.86
N GLY A 15 -3.92 11.00 11.23
CA GLY A 15 -3.04 11.83 10.42
C GLY A 15 -2.66 11.22 9.07
N VAL A 16 -3.42 10.23 8.60
CA VAL A 16 -3.27 9.67 7.25
C VAL A 16 -3.98 10.52 6.22
N THR A 17 -3.32 10.74 5.09
CA THR A 17 -3.88 11.31 3.86
C THR A 17 -3.66 10.34 2.70
N GLU A 18 -4.51 10.43 1.69
CA GLU A 18 -4.37 9.69 0.42
C GLU A 18 -4.12 10.67 -0.72
N ASP A 19 -3.33 10.26 -1.71
CA ASP A 19 -2.88 11.12 -2.80
C ASP A 19 -2.44 10.29 -4.01
N PHE A 20 -2.30 10.94 -5.16
CA PHE A 20 -1.87 10.38 -6.45
C PHE A 20 -0.59 11.09 -6.94
N PRO A 21 0.56 10.92 -6.27
CA PRO A 21 1.75 11.73 -6.50
C PRO A 21 2.52 11.38 -7.78
N PHE A 22 2.18 10.29 -8.47
CA PHE A 22 2.91 9.80 -9.64
C PHE A 22 2.05 9.85 -10.92
N ASP A 23 0.85 9.29 -10.84
CA ASP A 23 -0.14 9.22 -11.92
C ASP A 23 -1.54 9.03 -11.33
N ILE A 24 -2.56 8.91 -12.19
CA ILE A 24 -3.97 8.76 -11.79
C ILE A 24 -4.33 7.36 -11.24
N ASP A 25 -3.45 6.38 -11.41
CA ASP A 25 -3.72 4.98 -11.09
C ASP A 25 -3.00 4.53 -9.81
N THR A 26 -2.02 5.29 -9.33
CA THR A 26 -1.15 4.94 -8.20
C THR A 26 -1.59 5.65 -6.93
N LEU A 27 -2.42 4.96 -6.14
CA LEU A 27 -2.90 5.44 -4.85
C LEU A 27 -1.82 5.29 -3.78
N VAL A 28 -1.45 6.40 -3.13
CA VAL A 28 -0.45 6.43 -2.06
C VAL A 28 -1.06 6.95 -0.76
N PHE A 29 -0.87 6.21 0.32
CA PHE A 29 -1.21 6.68 1.66
C PHE A 29 0.03 7.23 2.37
N LYS A 30 -0.13 8.40 2.98
CA LYS A 30 0.93 9.14 3.69
C LYS A 30 0.50 9.40 5.12
N VAL A 31 1.43 9.35 6.07
CA VAL A 31 1.23 9.84 7.44
C VAL A 31 2.16 11.03 7.65
N LEU A 32 1.59 12.18 8.03
CA LEU A 32 2.35 13.45 8.14
C LEU A 32 3.24 13.72 6.90
N GLY A 33 2.72 13.49 5.70
CA GLY A 33 3.42 13.68 4.43
C GLY A 33 4.40 12.58 4.02
N LYS A 34 4.64 11.56 4.85
CA LYS A 34 5.53 10.43 4.53
C LYS A 34 4.74 9.21 4.05
N MET A 35 5.03 8.72 2.84
CA MET A 35 4.38 7.53 2.27
C MET A 35 4.65 6.28 3.10
N PHE A 36 3.64 5.41 3.25
CA PHE A 36 3.77 4.10 3.92
C PHE A 36 3.04 2.95 3.19
N VAL A 37 2.01 3.24 2.39
CA VAL A 37 1.34 2.27 1.50
C VAL A 37 1.29 2.83 0.09
N LEU A 38 1.52 1.98 -0.91
CA LEU A 38 1.32 2.29 -2.34
C LEU A 38 0.58 1.15 -3.02
N VAL A 39 -0.43 1.49 -3.82
CA VAL A 39 -1.28 0.54 -4.54
C VAL A 39 -1.50 1.01 -5.97
N GLY A 40 -1.28 0.13 -6.94
CA GLY A 40 -1.66 0.39 -8.34
C GLY A 40 -3.09 -0.08 -8.60
N LEU A 41 -4.04 0.85 -8.72
CA LEU A 41 -5.46 0.56 -8.90
C LEU A 41 -5.73 -0.25 -10.17
N LYS A 42 -5.11 0.13 -11.29
CA LYS A 42 -5.24 -0.60 -12.56
C LYS A 42 -4.77 -2.06 -12.46
N LYS A 43 -3.65 -2.32 -11.78
CA LYS A 43 -3.14 -3.68 -11.55
C LYS A 43 -4.06 -4.46 -10.61
N TRP A 44 -4.54 -3.80 -9.56
CA TRP A 44 -5.50 -4.39 -8.64
C TRP A 44 -6.78 -4.84 -9.35
N GLU A 45 -7.33 -4.00 -10.22
CA GLU A 45 -8.51 -4.30 -11.05
C GLU A 45 -8.25 -5.44 -12.05
N ALA A 46 -7.03 -5.52 -12.60
CA ALA A 46 -6.60 -6.62 -13.47
C ALA A 46 -6.40 -7.97 -12.73
N GLY A 47 -6.59 -8.01 -11.41
CA GLY A 47 -6.47 -9.21 -10.58
C GLY A 47 -5.12 -9.36 -9.87
N GLU A 48 -4.15 -8.49 -10.16
CA GLU A 48 -2.85 -8.42 -9.48
C GLU A 48 -2.98 -7.61 -8.18
N LYS A 49 -3.63 -8.22 -7.17
CA LYS A 49 -3.90 -7.60 -5.87
C LYS A 49 -2.63 -7.54 -5.01
N ALA A 50 -1.79 -6.56 -5.28
CA ALA A 50 -0.55 -6.30 -4.54
C ALA A 50 -0.53 -4.88 -3.96
N ILE A 51 0.14 -4.74 -2.81
CA ILE A 51 0.44 -3.45 -2.18
C ILE A 51 1.91 -3.40 -1.82
N ASN A 52 2.49 -2.20 -1.82
CA ASN A 52 3.84 -1.97 -1.33
C ASN A 52 3.77 -1.30 0.04
N LEU A 53 4.51 -1.85 0.99
CA LEU A 53 4.59 -1.38 2.37
C LEU A 53 6.04 -1.09 2.74
N LYS A 54 6.21 -0.12 3.64
CA LYS A 54 7.50 0.05 4.32
C LYS A 54 7.60 -0.99 5.44
N CYS A 55 8.75 -1.67 5.49
CA CYS A 55 9.06 -2.73 6.43
C CYS A 55 10.48 -2.53 6.95
N ASP A 56 10.76 -3.08 8.13
CA ASP A 56 12.14 -3.22 8.59
C ASP A 56 12.93 -4.08 7.59
N PRO A 57 14.18 -3.72 7.24
CA PRO A 57 14.95 -4.44 6.23
C PRO A 57 15.17 -5.92 6.53
N GLU A 58 15.43 -6.30 7.80
CA GLU A 58 15.67 -7.69 8.18
C GLU A 58 14.37 -8.48 8.10
N TYR A 59 13.28 -7.92 8.66
CA TYR A 59 11.96 -8.54 8.60
C TYR A 59 11.45 -8.68 7.15
N ALA A 60 11.78 -7.73 6.27
CA ALA A 60 11.44 -7.83 4.86
C ALA A 60 12.15 -9.01 4.15
N GLN A 61 13.35 -9.41 4.58
CA GLN A 61 14.01 -10.60 4.05
C GLN A 61 13.34 -11.87 4.56
N GLU A 62 13.02 -11.93 5.85
CA GLU A 62 12.31 -13.06 6.45
C GLU A 62 10.98 -13.32 5.73
N LEU A 63 10.17 -12.28 5.52
CA LEU A 63 8.90 -12.39 4.80
C LEU A 63 9.07 -12.89 3.36
N ARG A 64 10.13 -12.48 2.66
CA ARG A 64 10.40 -12.96 1.28
C ARG A 64 10.93 -14.39 1.24
N ALA A 65 11.59 -14.85 2.30
CA ALA A 65 12.03 -16.23 2.42
C ALA A 65 10.86 -17.16 2.77
N GLU A 66 9.92 -16.70 3.60
CA GLU A 66 8.78 -17.49 4.06
C GLU A 66 7.63 -17.56 3.04
N TYR A 67 7.38 -16.47 2.30
CA TYR A 67 6.23 -16.38 1.40
C TYR A 67 6.66 -16.16 -0.06
N SER A 68 6.22 -17.05 -0.95
CA SER A 68 6.36 -16.86 -2.40
C SER A 68 5.40 -15.78 -2.91
N SER A 69 5.89 -14.93 -3.81
CA SER A 69 5.10 -13.89 -4.49
C SER A 69 4.28 -14.44 -5.65
#